data_AF-A0A811ZKL4-F1
#
_entry.id   AF-A0A811ZKL4-F1
#
_cell.length_a   1.000
_cell.length_b   1.000
_cell.length_c   1.000
_cell.angle_alpha   90.00
_cell.angle_beta   90.00
_cell.angle_gamma   90.00
#
_symmetry.space_group_name_H-M   'P 1'
#
loop_
_entity.id
_entity.type
_entity.pdbx_description
1 polymer ?
#
loop_
_entity_poly.entity_id
_entity_poly.type
_entity_poly.pdbx_seq_one_letter_code
_entity_poly.pdbx_strand_id
1 'polypeptide(L)'
;MVKVGVNGFGRIGRVVTRAAFNSGKVDIVAINDPFIDLNYMVYMFQYDSTHGKFHGTVKAENGKLVINGKSMSIFQERDPANIKQGDAGAEYVVESTGVFTTMQKAGAHLKGGAKRVIIFAPFADAPMFVMGMNHEKYDNSLKIVSNSHHSPGNNSHCKPGWNTPSGSLVAPCVFQNKLKTFLTLRICKKG
;
A
#
# COMPACT_ATOMS: atom_id res chain seq x y z
N MET A 1 12.05 -10.17 -5.23
CA MET A 1 11.14 -9.47 -4.30
C MET A 1 10.61 -8.22 -4.99
N VAL A 2 9.32 -7.90 -4.87
CA VAL A 2 8.76 -6.71 -5.53
C VAL A 2 9.03 -5.48 -4.68
N LYS A 3 9.61 -4.45 -5.30
CA LYS A 3 9.97 -3.19 -4.64
C LYS A 3 8.83 -2.18 -4.76
N VAL A 4 8.41 -1.63 -3.63
CA VAL A 4 7.23 -0.78 -3.54
C VAL A 4 7.53 0.53 -2.82
N GLY A 5 7.03 1.62 -3.41
CA GLY A 5 6.91 2.92 -2.78
C GLY A 5 5.51 3.10 -2.19
N VAL A 6 5.40 3.80 -1.07
CA VAL A 6 4.12 4.18 -0.45
C VAL A 6 3.96 5.69 -0.55
N ASN A 7 2.86 6.16 -1.13
CA ASN A 7 2.48 7.56 -1.10
C ASN A 7 1.33 7.76 -0.10
N GLY A 8 1.56 8.63 0.89
CA GLY A 8 0.70 8.84 2.06
C GLY A 8 0.99 7.84 3.18
N PHE A 9 1.51 8.31 4.31
CA PHE A 9 1.84 7.50 5.48
C PHE A 9 0.75 7.56 6.57
N GLY A 10 -0.50 7.67 6.11
CA GLY A 10 -1.70 7.58 6.93
C GLY A 10 -2.04 6.15 7.36
N ARG A 11 -3.30 5.93 7.74
CA ARG A 11 -3.77 4.63 8.24
C ARG A 11 -3.48 3.47 7.27
N ILE A 12 -3.78 3.66 5.99
CA ILE A 12 -3.57 2.63 4.96
C ILE A 12 -2.08 2.41 4.70
N GLY A 13 -1.32 3.47 4.44
CA GLY A 13 0.12 3.37 4.15
C GLY A 13 0.90 2.66 5.26
N ARG A 14 0.60 2.95 6.54
CA ARG A 14 1.24 2.27 7.68
C ARG A 14 0.90 0.79 7.75
N VAL A 15 -0.37 0.41 7.55
CA VAL A 15 -0.74 -1.01 7.59
C VAL A 15 -0.16 -1.76 6.40
N VAL A 16 -0.19 -1.18 5.18
CA VAL A 16 0.49 -1.77 4.01
C VAL A 16 1.97 -2.01 4.29
N THR A 17 2.63 -1.06 4.96
CA THR A 17 4.03 -1.20 5.37
C THR A 17 4.19 -2.33 6.39
N ARG A 18 3.40 -2.36 7.48
CA ARG A 18 3.45 -3.45 8.50
C ARG A 18 3.24 -4.83 7.87
N ALA A 19 2.27 -4.92 6.98
CA ALA A 19 1.96 -6.10 6.21
C ALA A 19 3.10 -6.60 5.33
N ALA A 20 3.78 -5.69 4.63
CA ALA A 20 4.94 -6.03 3.81
C ALA A 20 6.02 -6.70 4.66
N PHE A 21 6.35 -6.12 5.81
CA PHE A 21 7.32 -6.67 6.77
C PHE A 21 6.90 -8.03 7.35
N ASN A 22 5.62 -8.21 7.70
CA ASN A 22 5.13 -9.49 8.21
C ASN A 22 5.10 -10.59 7.14
N SER A 23 4.88 -10.22 5.87
CA SER A 23 4.78 -11.19 4.77
C SER A 23 6.14 -11.66 4.25
N GLY A 24 7.17 -10.81 4.31
CA GLY A 24 8.49 -11.05 3.70
C GLY A 24 8.49 -11.09 2.16
N LYS A 25 7.36 -10.86 1.49
CA LYS A 25 7.23 -10.99 0.02
C LYS A 25 7.40 -9.67 -0.73
N VAL A 26 7.27 -8.55 -0.01
CA VAL A 26 7.30 -7.19 -0.55
C VAL A 26 8.40 -6.41 0.14
N ASP A 27 9.14 -5.63 -0.64
CA ASP A 27 10.16 -4.73 -0.12
C ASP A 27 9.65 -3.30 -0.21
N ILE A 28 9.42 -2.66 0.94
CA ILE A 28 9.14 -1.22 0.97
C ILE A 28 10.48 -0.52 0.87
N VAL A 29 10.64 0.31 -0.16
CA VAL A 29 11.92 1.00 -0.45
C VAL A 29 11.82 2.52 -0.34
N ALA A 30 10.60 3.05 -0.42
CA ALA A 30 10.34 4.49 -0.37
C ALA A 30 9.00 4.79 0.31
N ILE A 31 8.94 5.88 1.07
CA ILE A 31 7.71 6.43 1.63
C ILE A 31 7.69 7.93 1.35
N ASN A 32 6.56 8.45 0.88
CA ASN A 32 6.32 9.89 0.72
C ASN A 32 5.17 10.34 1.61
N ASP A 33 5.40 11.37 2.42
CA ASP A 33 4.33 12.13 3.08
C ASP A 33 4.78 13.57 3.37
N PRO A 34 4.19 14.60 2.75
CA PRO A 34 4.62 15.99 2.91
C PRO A 34 4.26 16.60 4.27
N PHE A 35 3.49 15.89 5.12
CA PHE A 35 3.00 16.42 6.39
C PHE A 35 3.57 15.71 7.62
N ILE A 36 4.32 14.62 7.42
CA ILE A 36 4.85 13.79 8.49
C ILE A 36 6.37 13.78 8.39
N ASP A 37 7.06 14.26 9.42
CA ASP A 37 8.52 14.18 9.49
C ASP A 37 8.99 12.78 9.90
N LEU A 38 10.27 12.49 9.65
CA LEU A 38 10.85 11.17 9.89
C LEU A 38 10.72 10.68 11.34
N ASN A 39 10.90 11.56 12.33
CA ASN A 39 10.77 11.15 13.74
C ASN A 39 9.32 10.84 14.08
N TYR A 40 8.38 11.60 13.52
CA TYR A 40 6.97 11.32 13.68
C TYR A 40 6.55 10.04 12.93
N MET A 41 7.13 9.74 11.76
CA MET A 41 6.93 8.46 11.07
C MET A 41 7.34 7.27 11.95
N VAL A 42 8.50 7.36 12.63
CA VAL A 42 8.96 6.32 13.58
C VAL A 42 7.91 6.11 14.67
N TYR A 43 7.45 7.19 15.31
CA TYR A 43 6.45 7.12 16.37
C TYR A 43 5.12 6.50 15.88
N MET A 44 4.56 7.02 14.78
CA MET A 44 3.29 6.55 14.22
C MET A 44 3.36 5.11 13.73
N PHE A 45 4.53 4.65 13.29
CA PHE A 45 4.72 3.26 12.90
C PHE A 45 4.90 2.34 14.12
N GLN A 46 5.63 2.80 15.15
CA GLN A 46 5.88 2.05 16.38
C GLN A 46 4.59 1.82 17.19
N TYR A 47 3.70 2.81 17.24
CA TYR A 47 2.47 2.77 18.04
C TYR A 47 1.22 2.96 17.17
N ASP A 48 0.35 1.95 17.16
CA ASP A 48 -0.95 2.00 16.48
C ASP A 48 -2.05 1.65 17.47
N SER A 49 -3.08 2.48 17.57
CA SER A 49 -4.17 2.28 18.54
C SER A 49 -5.10 1.12 18.19
N THR A 50 -5.15 0.72 16.90
CA THR A 50 -6.00 -0.39 16.43
C THR A 50 -5.22 -1.71 16.41
N HIS A 51 -3.95 -1.67 15.99
CA HIS A 51 -3.12 -2.86 15.78
C HIS A 51 -2.03 -3.05 16.83
N GLY A 52 -1.97 -2.19 17.84
CA GLY A 52 -0.99 -2.24 18.91
C GLY A 52 0.43 -1.83 18.49
N LYS A 53 1.36 -2.05 19.43
CA LYS A 53 2.78 -1.74 19.26
C LYS A 53 3.39 -2.66 18.18
N PHE A 54 4.22 -2.10 17.31
CA PHE A 54 5.03 -2.90 16.40
C PHE A 54 6.13 -3.63 17.18
N HIS A 55 6.24 -4.96 17.02
CA HIS A 55 7.16 -5.78 17.81
C HIS A 55 8.61 -5.78 17.31
N GLY A 56 8.87 -5.20 16.14
CA GLY A 56 10.22 -5.06 15.58
C GLY A 56 10.90 -3.74 15.96
N THR A 57 12.08 -3.50 15.40
CA THR A 57 12.82 -2.26 15.58
C THR A 57 12.40 -1.22 14.56
N VAL A 58 12.23 0.02 15.00
CA VAL A 58 11.87 1.18 14.16
C VAL A 58 12.72 2.34 14.61
N LYS A 59 13.54 2.89 13.72
CA LYS A 59 14.40 4.04 14.03
C LYS A 59 14.58 4.96 12.84
N ALA A 60 14.94 6.20 13.12
CA ALA A 60 15.44 7.14 12.13
C ALA A 60 16.96 7.04 12.08
N GLU A 61 17.53 6.87 10.89
CA GLU A 61 18.98 6.77 10.71
C GLU A 61 19.37 7.36 9.35
N ASN A 62 20.32 8.28 9.32
CA ASN A 62 20.83 8.93 8.10
C ASN A 62 19.72 9.50 7.19
N GLY A 63 18.71 10.15 7.78
CA GLY A 63 17.56 10.70 7.04
C GLY A 63 16.61 9.65 6.45
N LYS A 64 16.75 8.38 6.84
CA LYS A 64 15.93 7.27 6.38
C LYS A 64 15.15 6.65 7.54
N LEU A 65 13.99 6.08 7.22
CA LEU A 65 13.28 5.22 8.14
C LEU A 65 13.91 3.83 8.08
N VAL A 66 14.24 3.25 9.22
CA VAL A 66 14.83 1.90 9.31
C VAL A 66 13.91 1.02 10.14
N ILE A 67 13.36 -0.04 9.51
CA ILE A 67 12.51 -1.02 10.18
C ILE A 67 13.19 -2.39 10.08
N ASN A 68 13.43 -3.05 11.21
CA ASN A 68 14.11 -4.35 11.28
C ASN A 68 15.43 -4.37 10.47
N GLY A 69 16.20 -3.27 10.51
CA GLY A 69 17.45 -3.11 9.77
C GLY A 69 17.30 -2.74 8.29
N LYS A 70 16.09 -2.71 7.73
CA LYS A 70 15.85 -2.28 6.35
C LYS A 70 15.62 -0.77 6.26
N SER A 71 16.44 -0.08 5.48
CA SER A 71 16.33 1.36 5.24
C SER A 71 15.38 1.70 4.09
N MET A 72 14.50 2.66 4.30
CA MET A 72 13.59 3.22 3.30
C MET A 72 13.88 4.71 3.09
N SER A 73 13.90 5.13 1.84
CA SER A 73 14.05 6.55 1.49
C SER A 73 12.77 7.31 1.81
N ILE A 74 12.91 8.47 2.44
CA ILE A 74 11.77 9.33 2.80
C ILE A 74 11.73 10.52 1.86
N PHE A 75 10.53 10.83 1.38
CA PHE A 75 10.22 11.99 0.57
C PHE A 75 9.10 12.80 1.25
N GLN A 76 9.10 14.12 1.03
CA GLN A 76 8.08 15.03 1.57
C GLN A 76 7.52 15.93 0.47
N GLU A 77 7.27 15.33 -0.68
CA GLU A 77 6.82 16.02 -1.88
C GLU A 77 5.29 16.04 -1.96
N ARG A 78 4.72 17.20 -2.31
CA ARG A 78 3.27 17.35 -2.49
C ARG A 78 2.79 16.96 -3.88
N ASP A 79 3.62 17.22 -4.90
CA ASP A 79 3.30 16.85 -6.27
C ASP A 79 3.80 15.42 -6.54
N PRO A 80 2.90 14.47 -6.87
CA PRO A 80 3.27 13.10 -7.20
C PRO A 80 4.24 12.97 -8.37
N ALA A 81 4.30 13.95 -9.28
CA ALA A 81 5.26 13.95 -10.39
C ALA A 81 6.71 14.19 -9.95
N ASN A 82 6.91 14.86 -8.82
CA ASN A 82 8.24 15.20 -8.29
C ASN A 82 8.79 14.13 -7.34
N ILE A 83 7.96 13.16 -6.92
CA ILE A 83 8.39 12.12 -6.01
C ILE A 83 9.28 11.11 -6.76
N LYS A 84 10.57 11.15 -6.50
CA LYS A 84 11.58 10.28 -7.13
C LYS A 84 11.63 8.88 -6.51
N GLN A 85 10.47 8.23 -6.38
CA GLN A 85 10.40 6.88 -5.80
C GLN A 85 11.09 5.84 -6.70
N GLY A 86 11.10 6.06 -8.02
CA GLY A 86 11.84 5.21 -8.97
C GLY A 86 13.34 5.19 -8.69
N ASP A 87 13.94 6.33 -8.32
CA ASP A 87 15.36 6.44 -7.99
C ASP A 87 15.70 5.68 -6.69
N ALA A 88 14.74 5.60 -5.77
CA ALA A 88 14.83 4.73 -4.58
C ALA A 88 14.57 3.24 -4.90
N GLY A 89 14.31 2.90 -6.17
CA GLY A 89 14.11 1.54 -6.65
C GLY A 89 12.67 1.05 -6.61
N ALA A 90 11.68 1.91 -6.36
CA ALA A 90 10.27 1.52 -6.34
C ALA A 90 9.78 1.21 -7.76
N GLU A 91 9.25 -0.01 -7.96
CA GLU A 91 8.63 -0.39 -9.24
C GLU A 91 7.12 -0.16 -9.21
N TYR A 92 6.51 -0.38 -8.06
CA TYR A 92 5.08 -0.15 -7.82
C TYR A 92 4.93 0.94 -6.78
N VAL A 93 3.87 1.73 -6.90
CA VAL A 93 3.49 2.73 -5.92
C VAL A 93 2.11 2.43 -5.39
N VAL A 94 1.99 2.42 -4.07
CA VAL A 94 0.70 2.43 -3.39
C VAL A 94 0.29 3.87 -3.16
N GLU A 95 -0.73 4.30 -3.88
CA GLU A 95 -1.35 5.60 -3.69
C GLU A 95 -2.42 5.49 -2.61
N SER A 96 -2.08 5.95 -1.40
CA SER A 96 -2.92 5.86 -0.21
C SER A 96 -3.18 7.21 0.47
N THR A 97 -2.93 8.33 -0.23
CA THR A 97 -3.27 9.67 0.26
C THR A 97 -4.78 9.92 0.26
N GLY A 98 -5.52 9.26 -0.63
CA GLY A 98 -6.94 9.54 -0.89
C GLY A 98 -7.18 10.80 -1.75
N VAL A 99 -6.12 11.48 -2.20
CA VAL A 99 -6.21 12.72 -3.00
C VAL A 99 -6.02 12.45 -4.50
N PHE A 100 -5.09 11.57 -4.85
CA PHE A 100 -4.74 11.26 -6.24
C PHE A 100 -5.50 10.04 -6.75
N THR A 101 -6.83 10.11 -6.71
CA THR A 101 -7.70 8.96 -6.98
C THR A 101 -8.06 8.75 -8.44
N THR A 102 -7.64 9.64 -9.36
CA THR A 102 -7.92 9.50 -10.80
C THR A 102 -6.76 8.91 -11.59
N MET A 103 -7.00 8.30 -12.76
CA MET A 103 -5.93 7.79 -13.64
C MET A 103 -4.91 8.88 -13.98
N GLN A 104 -5.39 10.08 -14.29
CA GLN A 104 -4.52 11.21 -14.63
C GLN A 104 -3.65 11.63 -13.44
N LYS A 105 -4.26 11.77 -12.25
CA LYS A 105 -3.55 12.19 -11.03
C LYS A 105 -2.57 11.14 -10.54
N ALA A 106 -3.01 9.88 -10.45
CA ALA A 106 -2.17 8.75 -10.08
C ALA A 106 -1.07 8.49 -11.12
N GLY A 107 -1.34 8.76 -12.39
CA GLY A 107 -0.36 8.64 -13.48
C GLY A 107 0.85 9.55 -13.33
N ALA A 108 0.78 10.60 -12.49
CA ALA A 108 1.93 11.44 -12.17
C ALA A 108 3.08 10.64 -11.52
N HIS A 109 2.78 9.60 -10.73
CA HIS A 109 3.82 8.71 -10.16
C HIS A 109 4.65 7.98 -11.21
N LEU A 110 4.09 7.76 -12.41
CA LEU A 110 4.84 7.16 -13.53
C LEU A 110 5.95 8.08 -14.03
N LYS A 111 5.78 9.41 -13.90
CA LYS A 111 6.82 10.40 -14.20
C LYS A 111 7.94 10.37 -13.15
N GLY A 112 7.60 10.06 -11.90
CA GLY A 112 8.55 9.84 -10.80
C GLY A 112 9.32 8.51 -10.86
N GLY A 113 9.22 7.77 -11.97
CA GLY A 113 9.96 6.54 -12.24
C GLY A 113 9.26 5.24 -11.81
N ALA A 114 8.03 5.32 -11.29
CA ALA A 114 7.24 4.13 -11.02
C ALA A 114 6.83 3.42 -12.32
N LYS A 115 6.86 2.08 -12.32
CA LYS A 115 6.32 1.29 -13.44
C LYS A 115 4.80 1.15 -13.35
N ARG A 116 4.27 1.11 -12.12
CA ARG A 116 2.85 0.92 -11.83
C ARG A 116 2.36 1.63 -10.60
N VAL A 117 1.06 1.90 -10.58
CA VAL A 117 0.38 2.60 -9.49
C VAL A 117 -0.87 1.82 -9.08
N ILE A 118 -1.04 1.65 -7.78
CA ILE A 118 -2.18 0.99 -7.16
C ILE A 118 -2.88 2.02 -6.29
N ILE A 119 -4.10 2.39 -6.66
CA ILE A 119 -4.91 3.38 -5.93
C ILE A 119 -5.71 2.66 -4.85
N PHE A 120 -5.58 3.11 -3.60
CA PHE A 120 -6.32 2.58 -2.45
C PHE A 120 -7.52 3.47 -2.09
N ALA A 121 -8.39 3.73 -3.06
CA ALA A 121 -9.59 4.53 -2.90
C ALA A 121 -10.69 4.12 -3.90
N PRO A 122 -11.98 4.33 -3.58
CA PRO A 122 -13.06 4.12 -4.54
C PRO A 122 -12.79 4.96 -5.79
N PHE A 123 -12.94 4.35 -6.96
CA PHE A 123 -12.62 5.01 -8.20
C PHE A 123 -13.49 4.53 -9.35
N ALA A 124 -13.92 5.47 -10.19
CA ALA A 124 -14.80 5.21 -11.33
C ALA A 124 -14.04 4.88 -12.63
N ASP A 125 -12.85 5.47 -12.85
CA ASP A 125 -12.24 5.47 -14.20
C ASP A 125 -11.02 4.55 -14.36
N ALA A 126 -10.66 3.70 -13.39
CA ALA A 126 -9.64 2.64 -13.58
C ALA A 126 -10.22 1.28 -13.28
N PRO A 127 -9.67 0.24 -13.94
CA PRO A 127 -9.95 -1.14 -13.61
C PRO A 127 -9.79 -1.41 -12.11
N MET A 128 -10.88 -1.83 -11.47
CA MET A 128 -10.95 -2.17 -10.07
C MET A 128 -10.81 -3.68 -9.90
N PHE A 129 -9.86 -4.10 -9.06
CA PHE A 129 -9.62 -5.51 -8.80
C PHE A 129 -9.78 -5.84 -7.32
N VAL A 130 -10.51 -6.91 -7.06
CA VAL A 130 -10.77 -7.48 -5.73
C VAL A 130 -10.34 -8.94 -5.75
N MET A 131 -9.51 -9.34 -4.80
CA MET A 131 -9.09 -10.74 -4.68
C MET A 131 -10.26 -11.66 -4.39
N GLY A 132 -10.16 -12.86 -4.95
CA GLY A 132 -11.21 -13.87 -4.84
C GLY A 132 -12.47 -13.54 -5.66
N MET A 133 -12.53 -12.39 -6.34
CA MET A 133 -13.66 -12.03 -7.22
C MET A 133 -13.24 -11.90 -8.68
N ASN A 134 -12.41 -10.90 -9.02
CA ASN A 134 -12.08 -10.58 -10.41
C ASN A 134 -10.58 -10.38 -10.69
N HIS A 135 -9.73 -10.64 -9.69
CA HIS A 135 -8.28 -10.50 -9.79
C HIS A 135 -7.62 -11.27 -10.95
N GLU A 136 -8.22 -12.37 -11.39
CA GLU A 136 -7.75 -13.17 -12.53
C GLU A 136 -7.85 -12.42 -13.86
N LYS A 137 -8.73 -11.42 -13.95
CA LYS A 137 -8.89 -10.54 -15.12
C LYS A 137 -7.81 -9.46 -15.20
N TYR A 138 -6.89 -9.41 -14.23
CA TYR A 138 -5.82 -8.42 -14.25
C TYR A 138 -4.89 -8.68 -15.42
N ASP A 139 -4.78 -7.68 -16.29
CA ASP A 139 -3.81 -7.67 -17.35
C ASP A 139 -2.55 -6.87 -16.97
N ASN A 140 -1.46 -7.45 -17.40
CA ASN A 140 -0.11 -7.02 -17.24
C ASN A 140 0.22 -5.71 -17.99
N SER A 141 -0.58 -5.30 -18.98
CA SER A 141 -0.45 -4.00 -19.63
C SER A 141 -0.97 -2.83 -18.78
N LEU A 142 -1.83 -3.10 -17.78
CA LEU A 142 -2.43 -2.07 -16.94
C LEU A 142 -1.38 -1.47 -16.01
N LYS A 143 -1.09 -0.18 -16.24
CA LYS A 143 -0.13 0.59 -15.44
C LYS A 143 -0.74 1.15 -14.16
N ILE A 144 -2.04 1.43 -14.16
CA ILE A 144 -2.75 2.03 -13.04
C ILE A 144 -4.00 1.20 -12.76
N VAL A 145 -4.19 0.79 -11.50
CA VAL A 145 -5.33 -0.02 -11.06
C VAL A 145 -5.85 0.46 -9.71
N SER A 146 -7.11 0.18 -9.40
CA SER A 146 -7.67 0.42 -8.07
C SER A 146 -7.86 -0.88 -7.29
N ASN A 147 -7.47 -0.87 -6.02
CA ASN A 147 -7.77 -1.90 -5.03
C ASN A 147 -8.70 -1.31 -3.97
N SER A 148 -9.92 -1.01 -4.39
CA SER A 148 -10.99 -0.56 -3.50
C SER A 148 -12.28 -1.30 -3.80
N HIS A 149 -13.26 -1.14 -2.94
CA HIS A 149 -14.64 -1.52 -3.19
C HIS A 149 -15.44 -0.27 -3.55
N HIS A 150 -16.27 -0.37 -4.58
CA HIS A 150 -17.43 0.50 -4.75
C HIS A 150 -18.60 -0.20 -4.03
N SER A 151 -19.11 0.39 -2.95
CA SER A 151 -20.36 -0.08 -2.33
C SER A 151 -21.48 0.90 -2.64
N PRO A 152 -22.30 0.68 -3.68
CA PRO A 152 -23.67 1.14 -3.66
C PRO A 152 -24.45 0.08 -2.85
N GLY A 153 -24.48 0.24 -1.52
CA GLY A 153 -25.50 -0.38 -0.67
C GLY A 153 -25.61 -1.92 -0.57
N ASN A 154 -24.64 -2.75 -0.99
CA ASN A 154 -24.79 -4.20 -0.78
C ASN A 154 -23.49 -4.93 -0.39
N ASN A 155 -23.45 -5.46 0.83
CA ASN A 155 -22.36 -6.24 1.41
C ASN A 155 -22.48 -7.75 1.13
N SER A 156 -23.23 -8.14 0.10
CA SER A 156 -23.69 -9.53 -0.14
C SER A 156 -22.65 -10.48 -0.74
N HIS A 157 -21.38 -10.07 -0.89
CA HIS A 157 -20.36 -10.89 -1.56
C HIS A 157 -19.17 -11.32 -0.68
N CYS A 158 -19.21 -11.08 0.63
CA CYS A 158 -18.32 -11.81 1.53
C CYS A 158 -18.88 -13.22 1.77
N LYS A 159 -18.37 -14.23 1.06
CA LYS A 159 -18.74 -15.63 1.33
C LYS A 159 -18.39 -16.01 2.78
N PRO A 160 -19.33 -16.57 3.57
CA PRO A 160 -19.04 -17.06 4.91
C PRO A 160 -18.17 -18.33 4.78
N GLY A 161 -16.96 -18.31 5.34
CA GLY A 161 -16.04 -19.45 5.25
C GLY A 161 -14.56 -19.13 5.54
N TRP A 162 -14.20 -17.86 5.67
CA TRP A 162 -12.82 -17.44 5.97
C TRP A 162 -12.73 -16.93 7.41
N ASN A 163 -12.88 -17.82 8.38
CA ASN A 163 -12.66 -17.51 9.79
C ASN A 163 -11.15 -17.50 10.10
N THR A 164 -10.67 -16.46 10.76
CA THR A 164 -9.40 -16.51 11.50
C THR A 164 -9.63 -17.14 12.88
N PRO A 165 -8.63 -17.77 13.52
CA PRO A 165 -8.83 -18.54 14.75
C PRO A 165 -9.19 -17.72 16.01
N SER A 166 -9.41 -16.41 15.92
CA SER A 166 -9.43 -15.53 17.10
C SER A 166 -10.65 -14.61 17.23
N GLY A 167 -11.73 -14.81 16.47
CA GLY A 167 -13.05 -14.23 16.80
C GLY A 167 -13.15 -12.71 16.96
N SER A 168 -12.20 -11.92 16.43
CA SER A 168 -12.19 -10.46 16.60
C SER A 168 -12.55 -9.72 15.32
N LEU A 169 -13.82 -9.27 15.29
CA LEU A 169 -14.41 -8.23 14.42
C LEU A 169 -14.38 -8.51 12.91
N VAL A 170 -15.39 -8.01 12.20
CA VAL A 170 -15.61 -8.26 10.75
C VAL A 170 -14.75 -7.32 9.86
N ALA A 171 -14.22 -6.24 10.45
CA ALA A 171 -13.38 -5.23 9.78
C ALA A 171 -11.96 -5.70 9.33
N PRO A 172 -11.25 -6.60 10.05
CA PRO A 172 -9.96 -7.13 9.63
C PRO A 172 -10.06 -8.06 8.41
N CYS A 173 -11.20 -8.73 8.17
CA CYS A 173 -11.34 -9.71 7.08
C CYS A 173 -11.34 -9.03 5.70
N VAL A 174 -12.10 -7.94 5.55
CA VAL A 174 -12.08 -7.12 4.31
C VAL A 174 -10.70 -6.52 4.07
N PHE A 175 -9.98 -6.18 5.15
CA PHE A 175 -8.70 -5.48 5.09
C PHE A 175 -7.50 -6.41 4.83
N GLN A 176 -7.47 -7.60 5.45
CA GLN A 176 -6.51 -8.66 5.12
C GLN A 176 -6.72 -9.18 3.69
N ASN A 177 -7.96 -9.22 3.20
CA ASN A 177 -8.25 -9.55 1.80
C ASN A 177 -7.79 -8.45 0.83
N LYS A 178 -7.94 -7.16 1.17
CA LYS A 178 -7.36 -6.03 0.39
C LYS A 178 -5.84 -6.09 0.30
N LEU A 179 -5.18 -6.52 1.36
CA LEU A 179 -3.73 -6.69 1.39
C LEU A 179 -3.28 -7.96 0.63
N LYS A 180 -4.05 -9.05 0.66
CA LYS A 180 -3.86 -10.19 -0.25
C LYS A 180 -4.00 -9.75 -1.72
N THR A 181 -4.83 -8.75 -2.04
CA THR A 181 -4.91 -8.14 -3.39
C THR A 181 -3.62 -7.49 -3.81
N PHE A 182 -3.06 -6.71 -2.89
CA PHE A 182 -1.79 -6.01 -3.08
C PHE A 182 -0.63 -6.97 -3.36
N LEU A 183 -0.59 -8.13 -2.69
CA LEU A 183 0.43 -9.14 -2.97
C LEU A 183 0.15 -10.01 -4.20
N THR A 184 -1.09 -10.39 -4.49
CA THR A 184 -1.30 -11.50 -5.44
C THR A 184 -1.40 -11.05 -6.90
N LEU A 185 -1.82 -9.81 -7.18
CA LEU A 185 -2.04 -9.32 -8.56
C LEU A 185 -0.76 -9.32 -9.43
N ARG A 186 0.44 -9.33 -8.84
CA ARG A 186 1.69 -9.71 -9.54
C ARG A 186 2.88 -10.14 -8.68
N ILE A 187 2.83 -10.09 -7.35
CA ILE A 187 3.93 -10.59 -6.49
C ILE A 187 3.93 -12.14 -6.47
N CYS A 188 2.81 -12.80 -6.78
CA CYS A 188 2.72 -14.26 -6.92
C CYS A 188 2.91 -14.82 -8.34
N LYS A 189 2.70 -14.07 -9.43
CA LYS A 189 2.86 -14.60 -10.81
C LYS A 189 4.31 -14.59 -11.33
N LYS A 190 5.29 -14.22 -10.49
CA LYS A 190 6.74 -14.33 -10.75
C LYS A 190 7.42 -15.29 -9.77
N GLY A 191 6.68 -16.29 -9.29
CA GLY A 191 7.21 -17.50 -8.66
C GLY A 191 6.79 -18.69 -9.50
#